data_AF-A0A5C7LRL5-F1
#
_entry.id   AF-A0A5C7LRL5-F1
#
_cell.length_a   1.000
_cell.length_b   1.000
_cell.length_c   1.000
_cell.angle_alpha   90.00
_cell.angle_beta   90.00
_cell.angle_gamma   90.00
#
_symmetry.space_group_name_H-M   'P 1'
#
loop_
_entity.id
_entity.type
_entity.pdbx_description
1 polymer ?
#
loop_
_entity_poly.entity_id
_entity_poly.type
_entity_poly.pdbx_seq_one_letter_code
_entity_poly.pdbx_strand_id
1 'polypeptide(L)'
;MIQIVKSEFNDRSGTVTVQADGQAEALSTQARNLVLQEAGRHGVARAGLSGGESVYPVDAQGECSQDLMAGRGQVAGYRCDYRVSGGL
;
A
#
# COMPACT_ATOMS: atom_id res chain seq x y z
N MET A 1 -2.58 -13.14 0.70
CA MET A 1 -1.89 -12.74 1.96
C MET A 1 -1.46 -11.29 1.84
N ILE A 2 -1.80 -10.44 2.83
CA ILE A 2 -1.49 -8.99 2.80
C ILE A 2 -0.26 -8.70 3.69
N GLN A 3 0.70 -7.94 3.18
CA GLN A 3 1.92 -7.56 3.89
C GLN A 3 2.31 -6.11 3.60
N ILE A 4 2.95 -5.42 4.55
CA ILE A 4 3.58 -4.11 4.31
C ILE A 4 4.99 -4.35 3.78
N VAL A 5 5.29 -3.77 2.62
CA VAL A 5 6.61 -3.91 1.96
C VAL A 5 7.45 -2.64 2.05
N LYS A 6 6.80 -1.49 2.28
CA LYS A 6 7.48 -0.21 2.46
C LYS A 6 6.63 0.71 3.33
N SER A 7 7.29 1.48 4.18
CA SER A 7 6.65 2.50 5.00
C SER A 7 7.58 3.70 5.15
N GLU A 8 7.12 4.87 4.73
CA GLU A 8 7.87 6.13 4.79
C GLU A 8 7.01 7.17 5.50
N PHE A 9 7.49 7.68 6.62
CA PHE A 9 6.77 8.64 7.44
C PHE A 9 7.57 9.91 7.68
N ASN A 10 6.85 11.00 7.87
CA ASN A 10 7.29 12.22 8.51
C ASN A 10 6.42 12.46 9.76
N ASP A 11 6.64 13.58 10.46
CA ASP A 11 5.96 13.89 11.73
C ASP A 11 4.42 13.95 11.66
N ARG A 12 3.82 14.06 10.46
CA ARG A 12 2.37 14.27 10.28
C ARG A 12 1.73 13.42 9.20
N SER A 13 2.50 12.80 8.31
CA SER A 13 1.99 11.99 7.21
C SER A 13 3.00 10.95 6.75
N GLY A 14 2.55 10.03 5.91
CA GLY A 14 3.41 9.02 5.31
C GLY A 14 2.76 8.30 4.15
N THR A 15 3.55 7.42 3.55
CA THR A 15 3.10 6.46 2.55
C THR A 15 3.44 5.06 3.04
N VAL A 16 2.45 4.18 3.04
CA VAL A 16 2.60 2.76 3.36
C VAL A 16 2.24 1.97 2.11
N THR A 17 3.19 1.23 1.56
CA THR A 17 2.96 0.31 0.45
C THR A 17 2.66 -1.07 1.00
N VAL A 18 1.50 -1.59 0.67
CA VAL A 18 1.14 -3.00 0.93
C VAL A 18 1.29 -3.83 -0.33
N GLN A 19 1.59 -5.11 -0.18
CA GLN A 19 1.56 -6.12 -1.22
C GLN A 19 0.56 -7.22 -0.85
N ALA A 20 -0.20 -7.70 -1.84
CA ALA A 20 -1.10 -8.83 -1.70
C ALA A 20 -1.14 -9.66 -2.99
N ASP A 21 -1.68 -10.88 -2.89
CA ASP A 21 -1.76 -11.81 -4.03
C ASP A 21 -2.81 -11.37 -5.06
N GLY A 22 -3.82 -10.62 -4.62
CA GLY A 22 -4.90 -10.11 -5.46
C GLY A 22 -5.14 -8.62 -5.29
N GLN A 23 -5.61 -7.97 -6.37
CA GLN A 23 -5.95 -6.54 -6.35
C GLN A 23 -7.01 -6.20 -5.29
N ALA A 24 -8.04 -7.04 -5.15
CA ALA A 24 -9.08 -6.86 -4.15
C ALA A 24 -8.57 -7.01 -2.72
N GLU A 25 -7.57 -7.88 -2.49
CA GLU A 25 -6.91 -8.01 -1.18
C GLU A 25 -6.09 -6.76 -0.86
N ALA A 26 -5.32 -6.26 -1.84
CA ALA A 26 -4.50 -5.05 -1.69
C ALA A 26 -5.34 -3.80 -1.40
N LEU A 27 -6.60 -3.76 -1.84
CA LEU A 27 -7.58 -2.69 -1.58
C LEU A 27 -8.56 -2.98 -0.44
N SER A 28 -8.43 -4.13 0.22
CA SER A 28 -9.40 -4.58 1.21
C SER A 28 -9.41 -3.71 2.47
N THR A 29 -10.52 -3.76 3.21
CA THR A 29 -10.60 -3.16 4.56
C THR A 29 -9.51 -3.70 5.49
N GLN A 30 -9.09 -4.95 5.31
CA GLN A 30 -7.98 -5.53 6.08
C GLN A 30 -6.65 -4.84 5.78
N ALA A 31 -6.34 -4.59 4.50
CA ALA A 31 -5.15 -3.84 4.09
C ALA A 31 -5.16 -2.41 4.67
N ARG A 32 -6.30 -1.72 4.57
CA ARG A 32 -6.50 -0.38 5.13
C ARG A 32 -6.26 -0.34 6.64
N ASN A 33 -6.81 -1.29 7.38
CA ASN A 33 -6.61 -1.38 8.83
C ASN A 33 -5.14 -1.63 9.18
N LEU A 34 -4.46 -2.50 8.43
CA LEU A 34 -3.03 -2.78 8.61
C LEU A 34 -2.17 -1.53 8.40
N VAL A 35 -2.47 -0.75 7.36
CA VAL A 35 -1.80 0.53 7.06
C VAL A 35 -1.97 1.55 8.20
N LEU A 36 -3.19 1.70 8.72
CA LEU A 36 -3.47 2.65 9.80
C LEU A 36 -2.79 2.23 11.11
N GLN A 37 -2.73 0.93 11.38
CA GLN A 37 -1.98 0.39 12.52
C GLN A 37 -0.49 0.70 12.39
N GLU A 38 0.09 0.49 11.21
CA GLU A 38 1.49 0.84 10.96
C GLU A 38 1.73 2.34 11.15
N ALA A 39 0.89 3.19 10.58
CA ALA A 39 1.00 4.64 10.77
C ALA A 39 0.96 5.05 12.25
N GLY A 40 0.09 4.43 13.05
CA GLY A 40 0.04 4.65 14.49
C GLY A 40 1.31 4.20 15.22
N ARG A 41 1.94 3.09 14.79
CA ARG A 41 3.22 2.61 15.34
C ARG A 41 4.37 3.56 15.05
N HIS A 42 4.32 4.27 13.94
CA HIS A 42 5.30 5.30 13.55
C HIS A 42 4.98 6.71 14.07
N GLY A 43 4.01 6.83 14.99
CA GLY A 43 3.73 8.08 15.70
C GLY A 43 2.75 9.03 15.01
N VAL A 44 2.13 8.60 13.89
CA VAL A 44 1.08 9.38 13.24
C VAL A 44 -0.19 9.32 14.08
N ALA A 45 -0.39 10.32 14.94
CA ALA A 45 -1.56 10.42 15.80
C ALA A 45 -2.84 10.55 14.97
N ARG A 46 -3.88 9.80 15.34
CA ARG A 46 -5.19 9.81 14.64
C ARG A 46 -5.04 9.63 13.13
N ALA A 47 -4.19 8.69 12.72
CA ALA A 47 -3.94 8.42 11.30
C ALA A 47 -5.26 8.11 10.57
N GLY A 48 -5.45 8.75 9.42
CA GLY A 48 -6.48 8.45 8.43
C GLY A 48 -5.87 8.31 7.05
N LEU A 49 -6.56 7.61 6.15
CA LEU A 49 -6.15 7.52 4.76
C LEU A 49 -6.37 8.88 4.08
N SER A 50 -5.39 9.36 3.33
CA SER A 50 -5.46 10.64 2.64
C SER A 50 -5.21 10.47 1.14
N GLY A 51 -6.15 10.88 0.30
CA GLY A 51 -6.03 10.78 -1.16
C GLY A 51 -6.47 9.43 -1.73
N GLY A 52 -6.19 9.24 -3.02
CA GLY A 52 -6.59 8.04 -3.78
C GLY A 52 -5.60 6.89 -3.61
N GLU A 53 -6.13 5.68 -3.51
CA GLU A 53 -5.38 4.43 -3.42
C GLU A 53 -4.97 4.01 -4.83
N SER A 54 -3.67 3.85 -5.08
CA SER A 54 -3.17 3.41 -6.37
C SER A 54 -2.67 1.98 -6.26
N VAL A 55 -3.44 1.05 -6.82
CA VAL A 55 -3.06 -0.36 -6.90
C VAL A 55 -2.43 -0.66 -8.26
N TYR A 56 -1.34 -1.40 -8.26
CA TYR A 56 -0.59 -1.76 -9.46
C TYR A 56 -0.06 -3.20 -9.38
N PRO A 57 0.00 -3.93 -10.52
CA PRO A 57 0.59 -5.26 -10.58
C PRO A 57 2.10 -5.22 -10.36
N VAL A 58 2.64 -6.31 -9.83
CA VAL A 58 4.10 -6.50 -9.67
C VAL A 58 4.52 -7.90 -10.13
N ASP A 59 5.78 -8.02 -10.53
CA ASP A 59 6.43 -9.30 -10.82
C ASP A 59 6.87 -10.03 -9.54
N ALA A 60 7.54 -11.16 -9.70
CA ALA A 60 8.06 -11.98 -8.60
C ALA A 60 9.13 -11.26 -7.76
N GLN A 61 9.76 -10.22 -8.32
CA GLN A 61 10.74 -9.38 -7.65
C GLN A 61 10.06 -8.20 -6.92
N GLY A 62 8.75 -8.00 -7.12
CA GLY A 62 7.99 -6.91 -6.56
C GLY A 62 8.14 -5.60 -7.35
N GLU A 63 8.70 -5.66 -8.55
CA GLU A 63 8.87 -4.52 -9.44
C GLU A 63 7.63 -4.36 -10.32
N CYS A 64 7.27 -3.11 -10.64
CA CYS A 64 6.20 -2.79 -11.57
C CYS A 64 6.82 -2.33 -12.89
N SER A 65 6.65 -3.12 -13.95
CA SER A 65 7.13 -2.79 -15.30
C SER A 65 6.00 -2.25 -16.19
N GLN A 66 6.36 -1.54 -17.26
CA GLN A 66 5.36 -1.06 -18.23
C GLN A 66 4.60 -2.21 -18.90
N ASP A 67 5.26 -3.35 -19.11
CA ASP A 67 4.64 -4.54 -19.68
C ASP A 67 3.57 -5.11 -18.74
N LEU A 68 3.85 -5.20 -17.43
CA LEU A 68 2.86 -5.59 -16.43
C LEU A 68 1.66 -4.64 -16.38
N MET A 69 1.92 -3.33 -16.43
CA MET A 69 0.86 -2.32 -16.49
C MET A 69 0.01 -2.42 -17.76
N ALA A 70 0.61 -2.86 -18.88
CA ALA A 70 -0.09 -3.12 -20.14
C ALA A 70 -0.79 -4.49 -20.18
N GLY A 71 -0.77 -5.26 -19.09
CA GLY A 71 -1.34 -6.61 -19.03
C GLY A 71 -0.54 -7.66 -19.79
N ARG A 72 0.73 -7.37 -20.10
CA ARG A 72 1.65 -8.24 -20.83
C ARG A 72 2.72 -8.73 -19.87
N GLY A 73 2.52 -9.89 -19.26
CA GLY A 73 3.48 -10.46 -18.32
C GLY A 73 2.83 -11.27 -17.23
N GLN A 74 3.64 -12.00 -16.47
CA GLN A 74 3.14 -12.77 -15.34
C GLN A 74 3.04 -11.88 -14.12
N VAL A 75 1.81 -11.58 -13.71
CA VAL A 75 1.53 -10.89 -12.44
C VAL A 75 1.77 -11.88 -11.30
N ALA A 76 2.71 -11.58 -10.43
CA ALA A 76 2.97 -12.38 -9.23
C ALA A 76 2.20 -11.84 -8.01
N GLY A 77 1.75 -10.58 -8.06
CA GLY A 77 0.90 -9.98 -7.05
C GLY A 77 0.56 -8.53 -7.37
N TYR A 78 0.02 -7.83 -6.37
CA TYR A 78 -0.39 -6.44 -6.47
C TYR A 78 0.14 -5.65 -5.30
N ARG A 79 0.59 -4.42 -5.56
CA ARG A 79 0.93 -3.45 -4.53
C ARG A 79 -0.06 -2.30 -4.52
N CYS A 80 -0.28 -1.72 -3.37
CA CYS A 80 -1.08 -0.51 -3.22
C CYS A 80 -0.36 0.49 -2.32
N ASP A 81 -0.19 1.70 -2.83
CA ASP A 81 0.41 2.80 -2.06
C ASP A 81 -0.69 3.56 -1.32
N TYR A 82 -0.70 3.42 0.00
CA TYR A 82 -1.61 4.15 0.87
C TYR A 82 -0.93 5.37 1.45
N ARG A 83 -1.49 6.54 1.13
CA ARG A 83 -1.13 7.77 1.80
C ARG A 83 -1.92 7.88 3.10
N VAL A 84 -1.22 8.24 4.16
CA VAL A 84 -1.78 8.41 5.50
C VAL A 84 -1.40 9.77 6.04
N SER A 85 -2.34 10.40 6.74
CA SER A 85 -2.13 11.69 7.40
C SER A 85 -2.71 11.64 8.81
N GLY A 86 -2.01 12.25 9.76
CA GLY A 86 -2.50 12.42 11.12
C GLY A 86 -3.58 13.50 11.19
N GLY A 87 -4.59 13.26 12.03
CA GLY A 87 -5.55 14.28 12.43
C GLY A 87 -4.97 15.19 13.51
N LEU A 88 -5.34 16.47 13.48
CA LEU A 88 -5.11 17.40 14.58
C LEU A 88 -5.92 17.01 15.84
#